data_AF-A0AB36HXY3-F1
#
_entry.id   AF-A0AB36HXY3-F1
#
_cell.length_a   1.000
_cell.length_b   1.000
_cell.length_c   1.000
_cell.angle_alpha   90.00
_cell.angle_beta   90.00
_cell.angle_gamma   90.00
#
_symmetry.space_group_name_H-M   'P 1'
#
loop_
_entity.id
_entity.type
_entity.pdbx_description
1 polymer ?
#
loop_
_entity_poly.entity_id
_entity_poly.type
_entity_poly.pdbx_seq_one_letter_code
_entity_poly.pdbx_strand_id
1 'polypeptide(L)'
;MTDTMSPKARLNICTTCTASSTEGATEPRHGRILFDKMVENGATLDIPFEIRAVECLTNCKSGCSVALNGKGKWGYVYGNIDPENMIADLQELATKYAETDDGIVPWRERPESLRRNVIARIPPLD
;
A
#
# COMPACT_ATOMS: atom_id res chain seq x y z
N MET A 1 -21.34 7.18 -24.12
CA MET A 1 -20.67 5.92 -23.74
C MET A 1 -19.21 6.01 -24.12
N THR A 2 -18.40 6.55 -23.22
CA THR A 2 -16.95 6.35 -23.17
C THR A 2 -16.63 6.45 -21.69
N ASP A 3 -16.78 5.33 -20.99
CA ASP A 3 -16.26 5.16 -19.65
C ASP A 3 -14.74 5.22 -19.78
N THR A 4 -14.23 6.44 -19.73
CA THR A 4 -12.80 6.69 -19.70
C THR A 4 -12.45 6.43 -18.25
N MET A 5 -12.30 5.16 -17.88
CA MET A 5 -11.83 4.77 -16.55
C MET A 5 -10.47 5.43 -16.38
N SER A 6 -10.46 6.58 -15.70
CA SER A 6 -9.24 7.16 -15.16
C SER A 6 -8.53 6.03 -14.41
N PRO A 7 -7.23 5.81 -14.67
CA PRO A 7 -6.52 4.68 -14.06
C PRO A 7 -6.65 4.79 -12.55
N LYS A 8 -7.27 3.77 -11.94
CA LYS A 8 -7.51 3.72 -10.49
C LYS A 8 -6.17 3.89 -9.76
N ALA A 9 -6.22 4.54 -8.59
CA ALA A 9 -5.11 4.52 -7.65
C ALA A 9 -4.68 3.06 -7.39
N ARG A 10 -3.39 2.83 -7.15
CA ARG A 10 -2.87 1.48 -6.91
C ARG A 10 -2.20 1.39 -5.56
N LEU A 11 -2.46 0.28 -4.88
CA LEU A 11 -1.71 -0.21 -3.75
C LEU A 11 -0.81 -1.37 -4.24
N ASN A 12 0.47 -1.10 -4.36
CA ASN A 12 1.48 -2.04 -4.81
C ASN A 12 2.13 -2.69 -3.58
N ILE A 13 2.07 -4.01 -3.46
CA ILE A 13 2.57 -4.75 -2.30
C ILE A 13 3.80 -5.55 -2.72
N CYS A 14 4.92 -5.31 -2.03
CA CYS A 14 6.15 -6.07 -2.24
C CYS A 14 5.97 -7.51 -1.73
N THR A 15 5.93 -8.50 -2.61
CA THR A 15 5.66 -9.89 -2.21
C THR A 15 6.88 -10.65 -1.73
N THR A 16 8.09 -10.11 -1.93
CA THR A 16 9.35 -10.77 -1.55
C THR A 16 9.93 -10.31 -0.22
N CYS A 17 9.33 -9.29 0.41
CA CYS A 17 9.85 -8.75 1.68
C CYS A 17 9.54 -9.65 2.89
N THR A 18 10.45 -9.64 3.85
CA THR A 18 10.22 -10.13 5.21
C THR A 18 9.85 -8.94 6.11
N ALA A 19 9.00 -9.14 7.11
CA ALA A 19 8.74 -8.16 8.16
C ALA A 19 10.06 -7.71 8.84
N SER A 20 10.19 -6.43 9.15
CA SER A 20 11.39 -5.81 9.73
C SER A 20 11.70 -6.30 11.14
N SER A 21 10.71 -6.84 11.84
CA SER A 21 10.83 -7.48 13.15
C SER A 21 11.35 -8.93 13.07
N THR A 22 11.53 -9.50 11.88
CA THR A 22 11.95 -10.89 11.68
C THR A 22 13.38 -10.96 11.18
N GLU A 23 14.19 -11.80 11.81
CA GLU A 23 15.54 -12.11 11.34
C GLU A 23 15.50 -13.15 10.21
N GLY A 24 16.20 -12.86 9.11
CA GLY A 24 16.35 -13.78 7.99
C GLY A 24 15.16 -13.83 7.03
N ALA A 25 15.21 -14.81 6.12
CA ALA A 25 14.14 -15.05 5.15
C ALA A 25 13.08 -15.98 5.75
N THR A 26 11.81 -15.77 5.38
CA THR A 26 10.70 -16.67 5.71
C THR A 26 10.10 -17.27 4.45
N GLU A 27 9.41 -18.41 4.61
CA GLU A 27 8.58 -19.01 3.58
C GLU A 27 7.22 -19.44 4.21
N PRO A 28 6.09 -18.85 3.79
CA PRO A 28 5.98 -17.77 2.81
C PRO A 28 6.62 -16.46 3.29
N ARG A 29 7.00 -15.61 2.33
CA ARG A 29 7.43 -14.23 2.62
C ARG A 29 6.29 -13.45 3.25
N HIS A 30 6.57 -12.67 4.30
CA HIS A 30 5.54 -11.85 4.96
C HIS A 30 4.84 -10.86 3.99
N GLY A 31 5.55 -10.36 2.98
CA GLY A 31 4.96 -9.55 1.91
C GLY A 31 3.94 -10.31 1.06
N ARG A 32 4.14 -11.62 0.85
CA ARG A 32 3.16 -12.49 0.18
C ARG A 32 1.93 -12.69 1.06
N ILE A 33 2.11 -12.95 2.36
CA ILE A 33 1.02 -13.04 3.33
C ILE A 33 0.18 -11.75 3.32
N LEU A 34 0.84 -10.59 3.35
CA LEU A 34 0.18 -9.28 3.27
C LEU A 34 -0.67 -9.14 1.99
N PHE A 35 -0.09 -9.49 0.83
CA PHE A 35 -0.79 -9.40 -0.45
C PHE A 35 -2.04 -10.30 -0.48
N ASP A 36 -1.89 -11.57 -0.09
CA ASP A 36 -2.99 -12.54 -0.14
C ASP A 36 -4.16 -12.11 0.76
N LYS A 37 -3.86 -11.64 1.98
CA LYS A 37 -4.87 -11.09 2.91
C LYS A 37 -5.55 -9.83 2.38
N MET A 38 -4.80 -8.92 1.77
CA MET A 38 -5.38 -7.71 1.17
C MET A 38 -6.32 -8.04 0.01
N VAL A 39 -5.98 -9.04 -0.81
CA VAL A 39 -6.84 -9.51 -1.90
C VAL A 39 -8.09 -10.20 -1.35
N GLU A 40 -7.96 -11.07 -0.35
CA GLU A 40 -9.10 -11.74 0.28
C GLU A 40 -10.10 -10.73 0.91
N ASN A 41 -9.59 -9.75 1.67
CA ASN A 41 -10.42 -8.70 2.25
C ASN A 41 -10.95 -7.70 1.21
N GLY A 42 -10.25 -7.52 0.09
CA GLY A 42 -10.68 -6.66 -1.00
C GLY A 42 -11.74 -7.31 -1.89
N ALA A 43 -11.75 -8.63 -2.04
CA ALA A 43 -12.73 -9.35 -2.86
C ALA A 43 -14.16 -9.23 -2.33
N THR A 44 -14.33 -8.92 -1.04
CA THR A 44 -15.62 -8.74 -0.39
C THR A 44 -16.10 -7.28 -0.37
N LEU A 45 -15.29 -6.33 -0.85
CA LEU A 45 -15.52 -4.89 -0.76
C LEU A 45 -15.40 -4.23 -2.15
N ASP A 46 -16.27 -3.27 -2.45
CA ASP A 46 -16.11 -2.42 -3.65
C ASP A 46 -15.03 -1.35 -3.38
N ILE A 47 -13.76 -1.72 -3.55
CA ILE A 47 -12.63 -0.83 -3.28
C ILE A 47 -12.36 0.16 -4.44
N PRO A 48 -12.09 1.45 -4.16
CA PRO A 48 -11.85 2.47 -5.20
C PRO A 48 -10.43 2.44 -5.79
N PHE A 49 -9.61 1.45 -5.42
CA PHE A 49 -8.22 1.30 -5.84
C PHE A 49 -7.93 -0.13 -6.34
N GLU A 50 -6.84 -0.31 -7.07
CA GLU A 50 -6.33 -1.63 -7.47
C GLU A 50 -5.27 -2.14 -6.49
N ILE A 51 -5.32 -3.42 -6.16
CA ILE A 51 -4.25 -4.11 -5.43
C ILE A 51 -3.34 -4.79 -6.46
N ARG A 52 -2.03 -4.56 -6.37
CA ARG A 52 -1.02 -5.11 -7.29
C ARG A 52 0.12 -5.76 -6.51
N ALA A 53 0.48 -6.97 -6.91
CA ALA A 53 1.74 -7.57 -6.46
C ALA A 53 2.89 -6.93 -7.24
N VAL A 54 3.98 -6.60 -6.54
CA VAL A 54 5.25 -6.21 -7.15
C VAL A 54 6.37 -7.02 -6.53
N GLU A 55 7.43 -7.25 -7.31
CA GLU A 55 8.54 -8.10 -6.85
C GLU A 55 9.33 -7.44 -5.71
N CYS A 56 9.73 -6.18 -5.85
CA CYS A 56 10.61 -5.53 -4.87
C CYS A 56 10.42 -4.02 -4.82
N LEU A 57 10.54 -3.45 -3.60
CA LEU A 57 10.60 -2.00 -3.35
C LEU A 57 11.94 -1.57 -2.71
N THR A 58 12.92 -2.48 -2.61
CA THR A 58 14.26 -2.24 -2.06
C THR A 58 14.27 -1.65 -0.63
N ASN A 59 13.18 -1.86 0.11
CA ASN A 59 12.99 -1.31 1.45
C ASN A 59 13.02 -2.41 2.53
N CYS A 60 13.85 -3.45 2.34
CA CYS A 60 13.84 -4.65 3.18
C CYS A 60 14.10 -4.37 4.67
N LYS A 61 14.88 -3.31 5.01
CA LYS A 61 15.11 -2.89 6.40
C LYS A 61 13.83 -2.43 7.12
N SER A 62 12.79 -2.10 6.37
CA SER A 62 11.49 -1.66 6.88
C SER A 62 10.36 -2.42 6.19
N GLY A 63 10.52 -3.74 6.01
CA GLY A 63 9.44 -4.61 5.54
C GLY A 63 8.35 -4.83 6.62
N CYS A 64 7.13 -5.24 6.28
CA CYS A 64 6.61 -5.33 4.92
C CYS A 64 6.45 -3.94 4.30
N SER A 65 6.57 -3.86 2.98
CA SER A 65 6.54 -2.58 2.26
C SER A 65 5.47 -2.55 1.19
N VAL A 66 4.84 -1.38 1.06
CA VAL A 66 3.81 -1.10 0.06
C VAL A 66 4.05 0.27 -0.56
N ALA A 67 3.54 0.48 -1.77
CA ALA A 67 3.59 1.77 -2.43
C ALA A 67 2.21 2.17 -2.96
N LEU A 68 1.82 3.41 -2.69
CA LEU A 68 0.62 4.04 -3.26
C LEU A 68 1.04 4.94 -4.43
N ASN A 69 0.35 4.81 -5.56
CA ASN A 69 0.52 5.73 -6.70
C ASN A 69 -0.77 5.90 -7.50
N GLY A 70 -0.82 6.97 -8.30
CA GLY A 70 -1.91 7.28 -9.21
C GLY A 70 -1.50 8.39 -10.18
N LYS A 71 -2.20 8.52 -11.31
CA LYS A 71 -1.89 9.55 -12.31
C LYS A 71 -2.04 10.94 -11.71
N GLY A 72 -1.02 11.80 -11.85
CA GLY A 72 -1.03 13.16 -11.31
C GLY A 72 -0.97 13.26 -9.78
N LYS A 73 -0.80 12.15 -9.07
CA LYS A 73 -0.81 12.08 -7.61
C LYS A 73 0.58 11.90 -7.03
N TRP A 74 0.87 12.53 -5.90
CA TRP A 74 2.01 12.21 -5.07
C TRP A 74 1.98 10.74 -4.67
N GLY A 75 3.05 10.00 -4.94
CA GLY A 75 3.19 8.62 -4.47
C GLY A 75 3.71 8.53 -3.04
N TYR A 76 3.50 7.37 -2.42
CA TYR A 76 4.10 7.02 -1.13
C TYR A 76 4.76 5.66 -1.18
N VAL A 77 5.82 5.50 -0.39
CA VAL A 77 6.29 4.20 0.08
C VAL A 77 6.05 4.14 1.58
N TYR A 78 5.37 3.09 2.03
CA TYR A 78 5.19 2.75 3.43
C TYR A 78 5.98 1.49 3.76
N GLY A 79 6.51 1.45 4.98
CA GLY A 79 7.23 0.31 5.54
C GLY A 79 6.68 -0.11 6.90
N ASN A 80 7.28 -1.15 7.49
CA ASN A 80 6.88 -1.72 8.79
C ASN A 80 5.40 -2.07 8.85
N ILE A 81 4.84 -2.53 7.73
CA ILE A 81 3.44 -2.98 7.68
C ILE A 81 3.35 -4.35 8.34
N ASP A 82 2.46 -4.46 9.32
CA ASP A 82 2.13 -5.71 9.97
C ASP A 82 1.03 -6.45 9.19
N PRO A 83 1.31 -7.62 8.59
CA PRO A 83 0.33 -8.38 7.83
C PRO A 83 -0.80 -8.99 8.68
N GLU A 84 -0.68 -9.01 10.00
CA GLU A 84 -1.72 -9.51 10.91
C GLU A 84 -2.64 -8.37 11.35
N ASN A 85 -2.07 -7.23 11.73
CA ASN A 85 -2.79 -6.20 12.48
C ASN A 85 -3.13 -4.93 11.70
N MET A 86 -2.55 -4.70 10.52
CA MET A 86 -2.70 -3.44 9.78
C MET A 86 -3.50 -3.56 8.47
N ILE A 87 -4.17 -4.69 8.21
CA ILE A 87 -4.94 -4.89 6.96
C ILE A 87 -6.04 -3.84 6.80
N ALA A 88 -6.91 -3.68 7.80
CA ALA A 88 -8.02 -2.73 7.76
C ALA A 88 -7.53 -1.27 7.63
N ASP A 89 -6.51 -0.90 8.42
CA ASP A 89 -5.89 0.42 8.36
C ASP A 89 -5.26 0.69 6.97
N LEU A 90 -4.62 -0.31 6.38
CA LEU A 90 -4.02 -0.15 5.05
C LEU A 90 -5.10 0.01 3.96
N GLN A 91 -6.21 -0.72 4.07
CA GLN A 91 -7.38 -0.53 3.20
C GLN A 91 -7.97 0.88 3.36
N GLU A 92 -8.16 1.36 4.59
CA GLU A 92 -8.65 2.71 4.86
C GLU A 92 -7.73 3.78 4.25
N LEU A 93 -6.41 3.65 4.47
CA LEU A 93 -5.42 4.56 3.90
C LEU A 93 -5.47 4.57 2.36
N ALA A 94 -5.55 3.40 1.73
CA ALA A 94 -5.59 3.28 0.27
C ALA A 94 -6.90 3.86 -0.31
N THR A 95 -8.03 3.69 0.38
CA THR A 95 -9.31 4.34 0.04
C THR A 95 -9.19 5.85 0.10
N LYS A 96 -8.73 6.41 1.23
CA LYS A 96 -8.53 7.87 1.37
C LYS A 96 -7.58 8.41 0.30
N TYR A 97 -6.52 7.69 0.00
CA TYR A 97 -5.60 8.05 -1.07
C TYR A 97 -6.27 8.07 -2.45
N ALA A 98 -7.14 7.10 -2.75
CA ALA A 98 -7.90 7.06 -3.99
C ALA A 98 -8.82 8.29 -4.14
N GLU A 99 -9.39 8.79 -3.04
CA GLU A 99 -10.30 9.93 -3.00
C GLU A 99 -9.63 11.31 -3.13
N THR A 100 -8.33 11.42 -2.87
CA THR A 100 -7.60 12.70 -3.06
C THR A 100 -7.45 13.06 -4.54
N ASP A 101 -7.34 14.34 -4.89
CA ASP A 101 -6.98 14.71 -6.27
C ASP A 101 -5.46 14.68 -6.49
N ASP A 102 -4.68 15.09 -5.48
CA ASP A 102 -3.24 15.31 -5.54
C ASP A 102 -2.41 14.17 -4.93
N GLY A 103 -3.04 13.14 -4.37
CA GLY A 103 -2.33 12.07 -3.67
C GLY A 103 -1.86 12.45 -2.27
N ILE A 104 -2.35 13.51 -1.63
CA ILE A 104 -1.93 13.87 -0.27
C ILE A 104 -3.05 13.58 0.73
N VAL A 105 -2.95 12.46 1.45
CA VAL A 105 -3.82 12.18 2.59
C VAL A 105 -3.36 13.00 3.81
N PRO A 106 -4.19 13.90 4.39
CA PRO A 106 -3.83 14.70 5.55
C PRO A 106 -3.38 13.83 6.74
N TRP A 107 -2.34 14.26 7.46
CA TRP A 107 -1.74 13.44 8.52
C TRP A 107 -2.74 12.97 9.59
N ARG A 108 -3.70 13.84 9.97
CA ARG A 108 -4.73 13.52 10.96
C ARG A 108 -5.73 12.47 10.48
N GLU A 109 -5.95 12.37 9.17
CA GLU A 109 -6.89 11.45 8.56
C GLU A 109 -6.28 10.07 8.28
N ARG A 110 -4.96 9.93 8.43
CA ARG A 110 -4.30 8.64 8.32
C ARG A 110 -4.62 7.80 9.56
N PRO A 111 -4.84 6.49 9.40
CA PRO A 111 -4.89 5.55 10.50
C PRO A 111 -3.67 5.68 11.40
N GLU A 112 -3.87 5.60 12.72
CA GLU A 112 -2.83 5.90 13.70
C GLU A 112 -1.59 5.01 13.52
N SER A 113 -1.81 3.72 13.25
CA SER A 113 -0.77 2.71 13.02
C SER A 113 0.13 3.03 11.81
N LEU A 114 -0.34 3.86 10.87
CA LEU A 114 0.38 4.19 9.62
C LEU A 114 0.96 5.60 9.61
N ARG A 115 0.62 6.47 10.57
CA ARG A 115 1.07 7.89 10.59
C ARG A 115 2.59 8.06 10.58
N ARG A 116 3.34 7.09 11.11
CA ARG A 116 4.80 7.11 11.24
C ARG A 116 5.51 6.14 10.29
N ASN A 117 4.77 5.48 9.39
CA ASN A 117 5.29 4.41 8.55
C ASN A 117 5.70 4.87 7.14
N VAL A 118 5.59 6.17 6.85
CA VAL A 118 6.04 6.75 5.58
C VAL A 118 7.56 6.69 5.49
N ILE A 119 8.06 6.03 4.45
CA ILE A 119 9.48 5.93 4.10
C ILE A 119 9.86 7.04 3.12
N ALA A 120 9.00 7.25 2.12
CA ALA A 120 9.23 8.25 1.09
C ALA A 120 7.91 8.82 0.55
N ARG A 121 7.98 10.05 0.04
CA ARG A 121 7.02 10.63 -0.89
C ARG A 121 7.68 10.73 -2.26
N ILE A 122 6.93 10.36 -3.29
CA ILE A 122 7.37 10.39 -4.68
C ILE A 122 6.59 11.51 -5.36
N PRO A 123 7.24 12.50 -5.99
CA PRO A 123 6.54 13.52 -6.76
C PRO A 123 5.61 12.90 -7.82
N PRO A 124 4.48 13.56 -8.14
CA PRO A 124 3.63 13.11 -9.23
C PRO A 124 4.44 13.05 -10.53
N LEU A 125 4.16 12.05 -11.35
CA LEU A 125 4.67 11.95 -12.71
C LEU A 125 3.66 12.61 -13.66
N ASP A 126 4.19 13.41 -14.57
CA ASP A 126 3.44 14.23 -15.55
C ASP A 126 2.59 13.38 -16.52
#